data_AF-A0A520J631-F1
#
_entry.id   AF-A0A520J631-F1
#
_cell.length_a   1.000
_cell.length_b   1.000
_cell.length_c   1.000
_cell.angle_alpha   90.00
_cell.angle_beta   90.00
_cell.angle_gamma   90.00
#
_symmetry.space_group_name_H-M   'P 1'
#
loop_
_entity.id
_entity.type
_entity.pdbx_description
1 polymer ?
#
loop_
_entity_poly.entity_id
_entity_poly.type
_entity_poly.pdbx_seq_one_letter_code
_entity_poly.pdbx_strand_id
1 'polypeptide(L)'
;MADKKHKLVQTWRWYGPSDPVSLQDVKQAGAVGIVTALHHIPHGEVWPLEDIRERKALIEEAGLHWAVVESVPVHEAIKTRRADAGKYIENYRISVRNLAACGIRTICYNFMPVLDWTRTQLDLTMSDGSKALYFNWTDLVIFDIYILERAGAAADYSPELLDKAKQRHSGMGQSELENLRINVLMGIPNEKEIELEALRNSIGEYKEIGADGLRSNLTWFLSEIAETCEEAGVVMTIHPDDPPYPILGLPRVASKKSDLEYILKSVDKPFNGICFCTGSLGAGVDNVLPEIFEAVKKRVYFLHLRNVTKDEEGNFYEADHLGGDVNMYDIMKLVVAENESRDLPIPFRPDHGHQMLDDLHKVTNPGYSAIGRLRGLAELRGLELGVSGNY
;
A
#
# COMPACT_ATOMS: atom_id res chain seq x y z
N MET A 1 24.57 2.53 28.76
CA MET A 1 23.87 3.49 27.86
C MET A 1 22.42 3.41 28.27
N ALA A 2 21.77 4.54 28.57
CA ALA A 2 20.37 4.50 29.02
C ALA A 2 19.51 3.87 27.90
N ASP A 3 18.71 2.86 28.26
CA ASP A 3 17.70 2.23 27.41
C ASP A 3 16.84 3.34 26.77
N LYS A 4 17.10 3.65 25.51
CA LYS A 4 16.28 4.60 24.75
C LYS A 4 15.02 3.88 24.33
N LYS A 5 14.07 3.78 25.25
CA LYS A 5 12.73 3.31 24.95
C LYS A 5 11.98 4.38 24.17
N HIS A 6 12.07 4.35 22.85
CA HIS A 6 11.32 5.25 21.99
C HIS A 6 9.99 4.62 21.60
N LYS A 7 8.89 5.40 21.68
CA LYS A 7 7.59 5.02 21.11
C LYS A 7 7.70 5.01 19.59
N LEU A 8 6.90 4.18 18.92
CA LEU A 8 6.72 4.23 17.48
C LEU A 8 6.22 5.62 17.06
N VAL A 9 6.56 6.05 15.85
CA VAL A 9 6.09 7.34 15.33
C VAL A 9 4.71 7.16 14.71
N GLN A 10 3.68 7.70 15.38
CA GLN A 10 2.31 7.67 14.89
C GLN A 10 2.15 8.63 13.72
N THR A 11 1.89 8.07 12.53
CA THR A 11 1.73 8.83 11.29
C THR A 11 0.36 8.61 10.66
N TRP A 12 0.01 9.49 9.73
CA TRP A 12 -1.28 9.48 9.05
C TRP A 12 -1.14 9.83 7.57
N ARG A 13 -1.79 9.04 6.69
CA ARG A 13 -1.84 9.36 5.26
C ARG A 13 -2.80 10.51 4.98
N TRP A 14 -2.28 11.59 4.40
CA TRP A 14 -3.02 12.79 4.01
C TRP A 14 -2.72 13.15 2.55
N TYR A 15 -3.75 13.28 1.73
CA TYR A 15 -3.62 13.41 0.27
C TYR A 15 -3.26 14.81 -0.23
N GLY A 16 -3.23 15.81 0.65
CA GLY A 16 -2.98 17.19 0.28
C GLY A 16 -4.19 18.10 0.53
N PRO A 17 -4.15 19.35 0.07
CA PRO A 17 -5.18 20.36 0.34
C PRO A 17 -6.61 19.97 -0.07
N SER A 18 -6.77 19.01 -0.99
CA SER A 18 -8.07 18.50 -1.43
C SER A 18 -8.58 17.30 -0.62
N ASP A 19 -7.83 16.80 0.35
CA ASP A 19 -8.26 15.71 1.23
C ASP A 19 -9.45 16.18 2.09
N PRO A 20 -10.59 15.46 2.13
CA PRO A 20 -11.69 15.80 3.03
C PRO A 20 -11.31 15.69 4.52
N VAL A 21 -10.23 14.99 4.85
CA VAL A 21 -9.63 14.95 6.19
C VAL A 21 -8.62 16.08 6.32
N SER A 22 -8.86 17.01 7.25
CA SER A 22 -7.96 18.14 7.49
C SER A 22 -6.74 17.74 8.32
N LEU A 23 -5.65 18.51 8.23
CA LEU A 23 -4.50 18.34 9.12
C LEU A 23 -4.86 18.51 10.61
N GLN A 24 -5.92 19.27 10.91
CA GLN A 24 -6.42 19.43 12.27
C GLN A 24 -7.10 18.15 12.78
N ASP A 25 -7.84 17.44 11.92
CA ASP A 25 -8.40 16.12 12.25
C ASP A 25 -7.28 15.11 12.53
N VAL A 26 -6.23 15.14 11.70
CA VAL A 26 -5.04 14.29 11.90
C VAL A 26 -4.38 14.53 13.26
N LYS A 27 -4.21 15.79 13.62
CA LYS A 27 -3.64 16.18 14.92
C LYS A 27 -4.52 15.72 16.09
N GLN A 28 -5.84 15.82 15.95
CA GLN A 28 -6.80 15.37 16.96
C GLN A 28 -6.89 13.84 17.06
N ALA A 29 -6.65 13.11 15.98
CA ALA A 29 -6.48 11.65 16.01
C ALA A 29 -5.22 11.21 16.78
N GLY A 30 -4.30 12.16 17.06
CA GLY A 30 -3.08 11.96 17.83
C GLY A 30 -1.88 11.49 17.02
N ALA A 31 -1.93 11.59 15.69
CA ALA A 31 -0.75 11.42 14.86
C ALA A 31 0.18 12.64 15.01
N VAL A 32 1.49 12.41 14.94
CA VAL A 32 2.52 13.45 15.01
C VAL A 32 3.23 13.66 13.67
N GLY A 33 3.16 12.66 12.79
CA GLY A 33 3.73 12.70 11.46
C GLY A 33 2.69 12.54 10.35
N ILE A 34 2.99 13.10 9.19
CA ILE A 34 2.21 12.94 7.96
C ILE A 34 2.94 12.02 7.01
N VAL A 35 2.15 11.15 6.39
CA VAL A 35 2.51 10.40 5.19
C VAL A 35 1.79 11.05 4.03
N THR A 36 2.50 11.50 3.00
CA THR A 36 1.88 12.19 1.86
C THR A 36 2.70 12.01 0.60
N ALA A 37 2.15 12.45 -0.54
CA ALA A 37 2.81 12.52 -1.83
C ALA A 37 2.32 13.73 -2.63
N LEU A 38 3.05 14.07 -3.69
CA LEU A 38 2.70 15.17 -4.60
C LEU A 38 1.83 14.64 -5.75
N HIS A 39 0.57 14.30 -5.44
CA HIS A 39 -0.37 13.66 -6.39
C HIS A 39 -0.70 14.49 -7.63
N HIS A 40 -0.45 15.80 -7.60
CA HIS A 40 -0.63 16.67 -8.77
C HIS A 40 0.49 16.55 -9.81
N ILE A 41 1.61 15.90 -9.45
CA ILE A 41 2.74 15.68 -10.34
C ILE A 41 2.54 14.38 -11.11
N PRO A 42 2.59 14.40 -12.45
CA PRO A 42 2.43 13.20 -13.27
C PRO A 42 3.44 12.10 -12.92
N HIS A 43 3.04 10.84 -13.09
CA HIS A 43 3.91 9.69 -12.84
C HIS A 43 5.19 9.77 -13.67
N GLY A 44 6.33 9.52 -13.02
CA GLY A 44 7.64 9.53 -13.67
C GLY A 44 8.25 10.92 -13.92
N GLU A 45 7.53 12.02 -13.65
CA GLU A 45 8.09 13.36 -13.70
C GLU A 45 8.83 13.71 -12.39
N VAL A 46 9.78 14.63 -12.49
CA VAL A 46 10.58 15.10 -11.34
C VAL A 46 9.66 15.77 -10.33
N TRP A 47 9.82 15.46 -9.05
CA TRP A 47 9.24 16.24 -7.96
C TRP A 47 10.07 17.49 -7.71
N PRO A 48 9.59 18.71 -8.06
CA PRO A 48 10.36 19.92 -7.89
C PRO A 48 10.60 20.21 -6.41
N LEU A 49 11.74 20.83 -6.11
CA LEU A 49 12.12 21.16 -4.75
C LEU A 49 11.13 22.14 -4.09
N GLU A 50 10.58 23.07 -4.86
CA GLU A 50 9.61 24.05 -4.36
C GLU A 50 8.27 23.40 -3.96
N ASP A 51 7.72 22.49 -4.76
CA ASP A 51 6.51 21.75 -4.41
C ASP A 51 6.69 20.93 -3.12
N ILE A 52 7.86 20.31 -2.94
CA ILE A 52 8.19 19.58 -1.71
C ILE A 52 8.25 20.54 -0.52
N ARG A 53 8.87 21.71 -0.67
CA ARG A 53 8.95 22.75 0.37
C ARG A 53 7.58 23.30 0.73
N GLU A 54 6.74 23.58 -0.25
CA GLU A 54 5.38 24.06 -0.04
C GLU A 54 4.56 23.05 0.75
N ARG A 55 4.54 21.79 0.30
CA ARG A 55 3.83 20.71 1.01
C ARG A 55 4.35 20.54 2.43
N LYS A 56 5.67 20.57 2.63
CA LYS A 56 6.30 20.45 3.94
C LYS A 56 5.89 21.62 4.85
N ALA A 57 5.96 22.86 4.36
CA ALA A 57 5.61 24.06 5.12
C ALA A 57 4.16 24.02 5.60
N LEU A 58 3.23 23.61 4.74
CA LEU A 58 1.81 23.45 5.08
C LEU A 58 1.59 22.44 6.23
N ILE A 59 2.33 21.32 6.21
CA ILE A 59 2.28 20.30 7.26
C ILE A 59 2.88 20.84 8.57
N GLU A 60 4.02 21.53 8.49
CA GLU A 60 4.72 22.10 9.64
C GLU A 60 3.93 23.23 10.30
N GLU A 61 3.21 24.04 9.53
CA GLU A 61 2.31 25.09 10.05
C GLU A 61 1.17 24.51 10.90
N ALA A 62 0.68 23.31 10.58
CA ALA A 62 -0.30 22.59 11.42
C ALA A 62 0.33 22.00 12.71
N GLY A 63 1.66 22.06 12.86
CA GLY A 63 2.41 21.46 13.96
C GLY A 63 2.61 19.96 13.82
N LEU A 64 2.61 19.45 12.58
CA LEU A 64 2.94 18.08 12.21
C LEU A 64 4.26 18.07 11.44
N HIS A 65 4.84 16.91 11.15
CA HIS A 65 6.01 16.82 10.27
C HIS A 65 5.78 15.81 9.15
N TRP A 66 6.35 16.05 7.97
CA TRP A 66 6.29 15.09 6.87
C TRP A 66 7.29 13.95 7.15
N ALA A 67 6.78 12.81 7.62
CA ALA A 67 7.57 11.69 8.09
C ALA A 67 7.96 10.71 6.97
N VAL A 68 7.01 10.37 6.10
CA VAL A 68 7.18 9.35 5.04
C VAL A 68 6.54 9.83 3.74
N VAL A 69 7.17 9.54 2.61
CA VAL A 69 6.55 9.70 1.30
C VAL A 69 5.78 8.44 0.94
N GLU A 70 4.50 8.55 0.53
CA GLU A 70 3.72 7.40 0.04
C GLU A 70 2.76 7.84 -1.09
N SER A 71 3.19 7.83 -2.34
CA SER A 71 4.44 7.24 -2.86
C SER A 71 5.13 8.15 -3.86
N VAL A 72 6.43 7.92 -4.13
CA VAL A 72 7.03 8.35 -5.40
C VAL A 72 6.75 7.24 -6.42
N PRO A 73 5.84 7.44 -7.39
CA PRO A 73 5.41 6.37 -8.28
C PRO A 73 6.57 5.87 -9.15
N VAL A 74 6.75 4.54 -9.20
CA VAL A 74 7.67 3.93 -10.16
C VAL A 74 6.96 3.83 -11.50
N HIS A 75 7.47 4.54 -12.51
CA HIS A 75 6.84 4.59 -13.83
C HIS A 75 6.82 3.21 -14.51
N GLU A 76 5.76 2.89 -15.26
CA GLU A 76 5.60 1.59 -15.94
C GLU A 76 6.79 1.26 -16.86
N ALA A 77 7.39 2.26 -17.53
CA ALA A 77 8.60 2.05 -18.34
C ALA A 77 9.76 1.42 -17.53
N ILE A 78 9.87 1.74 -16.24
CA ILE A 78 10.86 1.14 -15.34
C ILE A 78 10.47 -0.31 -15.03
N LYS A 79 9.21 -0.54 -14.66
CA LYS A 79 8.69 -1.89 -14.32
C LYS A 79 8.82 -2.87 -15.48
N THR A 80 8.66 -2.39 -16.71
CA THR A 80 8.76 -3.20 -17.93
C THR A 80 10.10 -3.08 -18.66
N ARG A 81 11.02 -2.27 -18.14
CA ARG A 81 12.37 -2.04 -18.71
C ARG A 81 12.32 -1.65 -20.20
N ARG A 82 11.41 -0.74 -20.54
CA ARG A 82 11.31 -0.16 -21.89
C ARG A 82 12.53 0.70 -22.24
N ALA A 83 12.70 1.00 -23.53
CA ALA A 83 13.85 1.76 -24.03
C ALA A 83 13.95 3.19 -23.44
N ASP A 84 12.83 3.79 -23.04
CA ASP A 84 12.73 5.11 -22.44
C ASP A 84 12.86 5.12 -20.91
N ALA A 85 13.02 3.95 -20.26
CA ALA A 85 13.11 3.81 -18.81
C ALA A 85 14.23 4.66 -18.17
N GLY A 86 15.33 4.90 -18.89
CA GLY A 86 16.44 5.71 -18.42
C GLY A 86 16.06 7.14 -18.06
N LYS A 87 15.13 7.77 -18.81
CA LYS A 87 14.60 9.10 -18.47
C LYS A 87 13.93 9.07 -17.10
N TYR A 88 13.06 8.08 -16.89
CA TYR A 88 12.26 7.97 -15.67
C TYR A 88 13.11 7.61 -14.44
N ILE A 89 14.17 6.82 -14.62
CA ILE A 89 15.14 6.56 -13.55
C ILE A 89 15.83 7.85 -13.14
N GLU A 90 16.29 8.67 -14.09
CA GLU A 90 16.95 9.93 -13.73
C GLU A 90 15.98 10.88 -13.03
N ASN A 91 14.74 10.98 -13.50
CA ASN A 91 13.71 11.76 -12.82
C ASN A 91 13.45 11.27 -11.38
N TYR A 92 13.46 9.94 -11.17
CA TYR A 92 13.33 9.34 -9.85
C TYR A 92 14.52 9.72 -8.95
N ARG A 93 15.75 9.63 -9.45
CA ARG A 93 16.96 10.04 -8.73
C ARG A 93 16.93 11.51 -8.33
N ILE A 94 16.51 12.41 -9.23
CA ILE A 94 16.36 13.83 -8.91
C ILE A 94 15.32 14.03 -7.80
N SER A 95 14.18 13.34 -7.87
CA SER A 95 13.12 13.41 -6.85
C SER A 95 13.62 12.94 -5.48
N VAL A 96 14.39 11.85 -5.42
CA VAL A 96 15.06 11.35 -4.21
C VAL A 96 16.00 12.41 -3.62
N ARG A 97 16.85 13.04 -4.44
CA ARG A 97 17.76 14.11 -4.00
C ARG A 97 16.99 15.32 -3.47
N ASN A 98 15.90 15.72 -4.13
CA ASN A 98 15.09 16.87 -3.72
C ASN A 98 14.38 16.60 -2.38
N LEU A 99 13.81 15.41 -2.19
CA LEU A 99 13.20 15.00 -0.93
C LEU A 99 14.23 15.02 0.21
N ALA A 100 15.42 14.47 -0.04
CA ALA A 100 16.52 14.48 0.93
C ALA A 100 17.00 15.88 1.28
N ALA A 101 17.08 16.80 0.30
CA ALA A 101 17.40 18.21 0.52
C ALA A 101 16.35 18.92 1.38
N CYS A 102 15.11 18.42 1.41
CA CYS A 102 14.05 18.85 2.31
C CYS A 102 14.02 18.09 3.65
N GLY A 103 14.96 17.18 3.89
CA GLY A 103 15.05 16.40 5.13
C GLY A 103 14.08 15.21 5.21
N ILE A 104 13.41 14.85 4.12
CA ILE A 104 12.47 13.73 4.05
C ILE A 104 13.26 12.50 3.56
N ARG A 105 13.38 11.47 4.42
CA ARG A 105 14.34 10.39 4.23
C ARG A 105 13.74 8.99 4.08
N THR A 106 12.43 8.82 4.22
CA THR A 106 11.76 7.52 4.07
C THR A 106 10.78 7.59 2.91
N ILE A 107 10.99 6.77 1.88
CA ILE A 107 10.15 6.74 0.66
C ILE A 107 9.51 5.36 0.53
N CYS A 108 8.20 5.31 0.75
CA CYS A 108 7.37 4.17 0.44
C CYS A 108 7.04 4.15 -1.05
N TYR A 109 7.12 2.97 -1.66
CA TYR A 109 6.81 2.74 -3.07
C TYR A 109 6.29 1.31 -3.26
N ASN A 110 5.71 1.00 -4.41
CA ASN A 110 5.38 -0.38 -4.78
C ASN A 110 5.91 -0.68 -6.18
N PHE A 111 5.87 -1.96 -6.55
CA PHE A 111 6.23 -2.44 -7.89
C PHE A 111 5.09 -3.25 -8.51
N MET A 112 3.84 -2.99 -8.09
CA MET A 112 2.66 -3.65 -8.62
C MET A 112 2.45 -3.23 -10.08
N PRO A 113 2.25 -4.16 -11.01
CA PRO A 113 2.07 -3.83 -12.42
C PRO A 113 0.67 -3.26 -12.67
N VAL A 114 0.59 -2.09 -13.32
CA VAL A 114 -0.66 -1.45 -13.79
C VAL A 114 -1.62 -1.03 -12.69
N LEU A 115 -2.20 -2.00 -11.97
CA LEU A 115 -3.11 -1.80 -10.86
C LEU A 115 -2.31 -1.77 -9.55
N ASP A 116 -2.59 -0.77 -8.72
CA ASP A 116 -2.04 -0.66 -7.37
C ASP A 116 -2.78 -1.65 -6.44
N TRP A 117 -3.31 -1.21 -5.31
CA TRP A 117 -4.23 -2.00 -4.48
C TRP A 117 -5.56 -2.28 -5.23
N THR A 118 -6.13 -3.47 -5.06
CA THR A 118 -7.36 -3.87 -5.76
C THR A 118 -8.44 -4.37 -4.79
N ARG A 119 -9.67 -3.86 -4.96
CA ARG A 119 -10.89 -4.31 -4.27
C ARG A 119 -12.02 -4.41 -5.31
N THR A 120 -13.02 -5.24 -5.06
CA THR A 120 -14.18 -5.40 -5.95
C THR A 120 -15.41 -4.65 -5.43
N GLN A 121 -15.45 -4.39 -4.12
CA GLN A 121 -16.48 -3.60 -3.48
C GLN A 121 -15.84 -2.64 -2.46
N LEU A 122 -16.30 -1.38 -2.45
CA LEU A 122 -15.75 -0.31 -1.63
C LEU A 122 -16.65 0.09 -0.45
N ASP A 123 -17.81 -0.55 -0.32
CA ASP A 123 -18.86 -0.17 0.63
C ASP A 123 -19.57 -1.37 1.28
N LEU A 124 -18.85 -2.48 1.48
CA LEU A 124 -19.38 -3.68 2.14
C LEU A 124 -19.91 -3.30 3.52
N THR A 125 -21.21 -3.46 3.75
CA THR A 125 -21.84 -3.10 5.03
C THR A 125 -21.55 -4.17 6.08
N MET A 126 -20.92 -3.75 7.18
CA MET A 126 -20.59 -4.58 8.32
C MET A 126 -21.81 -4.78 9.23
N SER A 127 -21.73 -5.74 10.16
CA SER A 127 -22.84 -6.05 11.07
C SER A 127 -23.26 -4.89 11.98
N ASP A 128 -22.37 -3.94 12.24
CA ASP A 128 -22.63 -2.73 13.04
C ASP A 128 -23.12 -1.54 12.20
N GLY A 129 -23.25 -1.70 10.88
CA GLY A 129 -23.69 -0.68 9.94
C GLY A 129 -22.55 0.21 9.38
N SER A 130 -21.31 0.01 9.81
CA SER A 130 -20.15 0.62 9.16
C SER A 130 -19.89 0.03 7.77
N LYS A 131 -19.02 0.65 6.97
CA LYS A 131 -18.65 0.14 5.63
C LYS A 131 -17.15 -0.17 5.54
N ALA A 132 -16.84 -1.35 5.00
CA ALA A 132 -15.48 -1.83 4.75
C ALA A 132 -15.20 -2.00 3.25
N LEU A 133 -13.90 -2.06 2.91
CA LEU A 133 -13.48 -2.47 1.57
C LEU A 133 -13.45 -4.00 1.50
N TYR A 134 -13.74 -4.54 0.32
CA TYR A 134 -13.87 -5.97 0.11
C TYR A 134 -13.29 -6.40 -1.24
N PHE A 135 -12.58 -7.53 -1.23
CA PHE A 135 -12.12 -8.23 -2.42
C PHE A 135 -12.85 -9.56 -2.52
N ASN A 136 -13.51 -9.79 -3.66
CA ASN A 136 -14.22 -11.02 -3.97
C ASN A 136 -13.74 -11.63 -5.29
N TRP A 137 -13.30 -12.88 -5.25
CA TRP A 137 -12.83 -13.60 -6.42
C TRP A 137 -13.91 -13.78 -7.49
N THR A 138 -15.16 -14.04 -7.10
CA THR A 138 -16.24 -14.19 -8.08
C THR A 138 -16.47 -12.89 -8.83
N ASP A 139 -16.44 -11.74 -8.14
CA ASP A 139 -16.57 -10.43 -8.79
C ASP A 139 -15.35 -10.12 -9.67
N LEU A 140 -14.14 -10.47 -9.23
CA LEU A 140 -12.95 -10.30 -10.06
C LEU A 140 -13.02 -11.15 -11.35
N VAL A 141 -13.53 -12.38 -11.28
CA VAL A 141 -13.76 -13.22 -12.47
C VAL A 141 -14.80 -12.60 -13.39
N ILE A 142 -15.87 -12.03 -12.83
CA ILE A 142 -16.87 -11.31 -13.62
C ILE A 142 -16.23 -10.14 -14.35
N PHE A 143 -15.44 -9.34 -13.65
CA PHE A 143 -14.69 -8.25 -14.26
C PHE A 143 -13.79 -8.77 -15.38
N ASP A 144 -12.99 -9.81 -15.13
CA ASP A 144 -11.99 -10.28 -16.08
C ASP A 144 -12.61 -10.87 -17.37
N ILE A 145 -13.67 -11.67 -17.23
CA ILE A 145 -14.29 -12.39 -18.35
C ILE A 145 -15.33 -11.54 -19.09
N TYR A 146 -16.15 -10.76 -18.39
CA TYR A 146 -17.31 -10.09 -18.98
C TYR A 146 -17.17 -8.58 -19.13
N ILE A 147 -16.22 -7.93 -18.44
CA ILE A 147 -16.00 -6.48 -18.53
C ILE A 147 -14.68 -6.19 -19.26
N LEU A 148 -13.58 -6.74 -18.76
CA LEU A 148 -12.26 -6.65 -19.37
C LEU A 148 -12.16 -7.54 -20.60
N GLU A 149 -12.91 -8.64 -20.67
CA GLU A 149 -12.87 -9.60 -21.78
C GLU A 149 -11.43 -10.06 -22.10
N ARG A 150 -10.64 -10.35 -21.07
CA ARG A 150 -9.23 -10.71 -21.24
C ARG A 150 -9.12 -12.06 -21.97
N ALA A 151 -8.34 -12.06 -23.06
CA ALA A 151 -8.14 -13.25 -23.88
C ALA A 151 -7.55 -14.41 -23.06
N GLY A 152 -8.26 -15.53 -22.98
CA GLY A 152 -7.83 -16.73 -22.25
C GLY A 152 -8.04 -16.69 -20.74
N ALA A 153 -8.73 -15.68 -20.19
CA ALA A 153 -8.94 -15.50 -18.75
C ALA A 153 -9.47 -16.73 -18.03
N ALA A 154 -10.39 -17.48 -18.64
CA ALA A 154 -11.01 -18.64 -18.02
C ALA A 154 -10.02 -19.74 -17.61
N ALA A 155 -8.82 -19.80 -18.21
CA ALA A 155 -7.79 -20.77 -17.85
C ALA A 155 -7.12 -20.49 -16.49
N ASP A 156 -7.25 -19.27 -15.96
CA ASP A 156 -6.64 -18.85 -14.71
C ASP A 156 -7.53 -19.13 -13.47
N TYR A 157 -8.74 -19.65 -13.69
CA TYR A 157 -9.76 -19.82 -12.64
C TYR A 157 -10.26 -21.27 -12.55
N SER A 158 -10.69 -21.68 -11.36
CA SER A 158 -11.27 -23.02 -11.17
C SER A 158 -12.65 -23.15 -11.82
N PRO A 159 -13.08 -24.36 -12.22
CA PRO A 159 -14.42 -24.59 -12.75
C PRO A 159 -15.53 -24.09 -11.82
N GLU A 160 -15.37 -24.28 -10.51
CA GLU A 160 -16.35 -23.85 -9.50
C GLU A 160 -16.50 -22.33 -9.48
N LEU A 161 -15.38 -21.59 -9.59
CA LEU A 161 -15.40 -20.14 -9.59
C LEU A 161 -15.98 -19.58 -10.89
N LEU A 162 -15.69 -20.22 -12.02
CA LEU A 162 -16.28 -19.88 -13.32
C LEU A 162 -17.80 -20.05 -13.31
N ASP A 163 -18.30 -21.16 -12.75
CA ASP A 163 -19.73 -21.41 -12.64
C ASP A 163 -20.43 -20.39 -11.72
N LYS A 164 -19.80 -20.08 -10.57
CA LYS A 164 -20.29 -19.01 -9.66
C LYS A 164 -20.35 -17.65 -10.36
N ALA A 165 -19.30 -17.28 -11.08
CA ALA A 165 -19.21 -16.00 -11.79
C ALA A 165 -20.27 -15.90 -12.89
N LYS A 166 -20.46 -16.98 -13.67
CA LYS A 166 -21.50 -17.05 -14.69
C LYS A 166 -22.90 -16.91 -14.10
N GLN A 167 -23.16 -17.60 -12.99
CA GLN A 167 -24.45 -17.51 -12.29
C GLN A 167 -24.69 -16.10 -11.75
N ARG A 168 -23.72 -15.50 -11.06
CA ARG A 168 -23.84 -14.14 -10.50
C ARG A 168 -24.01 -13.10 -11.61
N HIS A 169 -23.18 -13.14 -12.65
CA HIS A 169 -23.27 -12.23 -13.80
C HIS A 169 -24.65 -12.25 -14.47
N SER A 170 -25.29 -13.43 -14.58
CA SER A 170 -26.62 -13.54 -15.22
C SER A 170 -27.73 -12.72 -14.51
N GLY A 171 -27.52 -12.36 -13.24
CA GLY A 171 -28.43 -11.54 -12.46
C GLY A 171 -28.00 -10.08 -12.31
N MET A 172 -26.80 -9.69 -12.78
CA MET A 172 -26.29 -8.32 -12.62
C MET A 172 -26.86 -7.37 -13.66
N GLY A 173 -27.31 -6.20 -13.22
CA GLY A 173 -27.67 -5.08 -14.08
C GLY A 173 -26.46 -4.30 -14.59
N GLN A 174 -26.67 -3.46 -15.60
CA GLN A 174 -25.61 -2.63 -16.19
C GLN A 174 -24.94 -1.70 -15.17
N SER A 175 -25.69 -1.17 -14.21
CA SER A 175 -25.16 -0.31 -13.14
C SER A 175 -24.24 -1.05 -12.19
N GLU A 176 -24.52 -2.33 -11.92
CA GLU A 176 -23.68 -3.15 -11.04
C GLU A 176 -22.37 -3.51 -11.74
N LEU A 177 -22.42 -3.84 -13.03
CA LEU A 177 -21.23 -4.07 -13.85
C LEU A 177 -20.36 -2.80 -13.95
N GLU A 178 -20.98 -1.63 -14.12
CA GLU A 178 -20.26 -0.36 -14.16
C GLU A 178 -19.63 -0.02 -12.81
N ASN A 179 -20.33 -0.25 -11.70
CA ASN A 179 -19.75 -0.07 -10.36
C ASN A 179 -18.57 -1.02 -10.13
N LEU A 180 -18.68 -2.29 -10.54
CA LEU A 180 -17.58 -3.24 -10.45
C LEU A 180 -16.38 -2.81 -11.30
N ARG A 181 -16.63 -2.31 -12.52
CA ARG A 181 -15.60 -1.74 -13.40
C ARG A 181 -14.85 -0.61 -12.69
N ILE A 182 -15.58 0.36 -12.14
CA ILE A 182 -15.02 1.51 -11.41
C ILE A 182 -14.21 1.03 -10.21
N ASN A 183 -14.74 0.11 -9.41
CA ASN A 183 -14.07 -0.37 -8.20
C ASN A 183 -12.75 -1.09 -8.49
N VAL A 184 -12.72 -1.97 -9.50
CA VAL A 184 -11.50 -2.74 -9.84
C VAL A 184 -10.45 -1.86 -10.51
N LEU A 185 -10.86 -0.87 -11.30
CA LEU A 185 -9.96 0.09 -11.95
C LEU A 185 -9.61 1.29 -11.06
N MET A 186 -10.12 1.34 -9.83
CA MET A 186 -9.76 2.37 -8.88
C MET A 186 -8.31 2.19 -8.43
N GLY A 187 -7.49 3.21 -8.69
CA GLY A 187 -6.12 3.29 -8.23
C GLY A 187 -6.01 4.05 -6.89
N ILE A 188 -4.98 4.89 -6.79
CA ILE A 188 -4.81 5.79 -5.64
C ILE A 188 -5.95 6.82 -5.65
N PRO A 189 -6.57 7.14 -4.50
CA PRO A 189 -7.57 8.20 -4.42
C PRO A 189 -7.07 9.51 -5.06
N ASN A 190 -7.92 10.12 -5.88
CA ASN A 190 -7.66 11.31 -6.72
C ASN A 190 -6.84 11.09 -8.01
N GLU A 191 -6.45 9.87 -8.35
CA GLU A 191 -5.88 9.56 -9.68
C GLU A 191 -6.99 9.25 -10.71
N LYS A 192 -6.65 9.37 -12.00
CA LYS A 192 -7.56 9.01 -13.09
C LYS A 192 -7.71 7.48 -13.16
N GLU A 193 -8.93 7.03 -13.45
CA GLU A 193 -9.19 5.62 -13.75
C GLU A 193 -8.35 5.14 -14.94
N ILE A 194 -7.96 3.87 -14.90
CA ILE A 194 -7.28 3.21 -16.01
C ILE A 194 -8.33 2.77 -17.02
N GLU A 195 -8.13 3.14 -18.29
CA GLU A 195 -8.98 2.67 -19.37
C GLU A 195 -8.80 1.16 -19.62
N LEU A 196 -9.89 0.43 -19.89
CA LEU A 196 -9.84 -1.03 -20.10
C LEU A 196 -8.84 -1.43 -21.20
N GLU A 197 -8.77 -0.63 -22.27
CA GLU A 197 -7.84 -0.89 -23.37
C GLU A 197 -6.37 -0.70 -22.95
N ALA A 198 -6.08 0.27 -22.10
CA ALA A 198 -4.75 0.46 -21.54
C ALA A 198 -4.37 -0.71 -20.62
N LEU A 199 -5.32 -1.22 -19.84
CA LEU A 199 -5.13 -2.41 -19.01
C LEU A 199 -4.84 -3.66 -19.87
N ARG A 200 -5.62 -3.91 -20.92
CA ARG A 200 -5.38 -5.05 -21.85
C ARG A 200 -3.98 -4.99 -22.47
N ASN A 201 -3.58 -3.83 -22.98
CA ASN A 201 -2.26 -3.65 -23.59
C ASN A 201 -1.14 -3.93 -22.59
N SER A 202 -1.28 -3.43 -21.36
CA SER A 202 -0.29 -3.64 -20.30
C SER A 202 -0.21 -5.11 -19.88
N ILE A 203 -1.35 -5.82 -19.76
CA ILE A 203 -1.36 -7.27 -19.49
C ILE A 203 -0.58 -8.03 -20.56
N GLY A 204 -0.70 -7.65 -21.83
CA GLY A 204 0.08 -8.24 -22.92
C GLY A 204 1.60 -8.09 -22.71
N GLU A 205 2.06 -6.90 -22.30
CA GLU A 205 3.47 -6.63 -22.00
C GLU A 205 3.97 -7.47 -20.80
N TYR A 206 3.19 -7.51 -19.71
CA TYR A 206 3.56 -8.28 -18.52
C TYR A 206 3.51 -9.79 -18.70
N LYS A 207 2.71 -10.30 -19.65
CA LYS A 207 2.67 -11.72 -20.00
C LYS A 207 4.02 -12.21 -20.52
N GLU A 208 4.70 -11.40 -21.34
CA GLU A 208 6.02 -11.72 -21.88
C GLU A 208 7.13 -11.60 -20.82
N ILE A 209 6.98 -10.66 -19.89
CA ILE A 209 7.95 -10.42 -18.80
C ILE A 209 7.86 -11.54 -17.75
N GLY A 210 6.64 -11.93 -17.35
CA GLY A 210 6.40 -12.90 -16.29
C GLY A 210 6.92 -12.47 -14.91
N ALA A 211 6.76 -13.34 -13.92
CA ALA A 211 7.17 -13.05 -12.54
C ALA A 211 8.69 -12.89 -12.39
N ASP A 212 9.49 -13.73 -13.06
CA ASP A 212 10.95 -13.67 -12.98
C ASP A 212 11.53 -12.45 -13.71
N GLY A 213 10.94 -12.07 -14.85
CA GLY A 213 11.30 -10.82 -15.52
C GLY A 213 10.95 -9.61 -14.66
N LEU A 214 9.79 -9.61 -14.00
CA LEU A 214 9.39 -8.51 -13.11
C LEU A 214 10.34 -8.40 -11.89
N ARG A 215 10.72 -9.53 -11.29
CA ARG A 215 11.73 -9.57 -10.21
C ARG A 215 13.10 -9.06 -10.67
N SER A 216 13.51 -9.41 -11.88
CA SER A 216 14.75 -8.92 -12.49
C SER A 216 14.70 -7.41 -12.71
N ASN A 217 13.57 -6.89 -13.21
CA ASN A 217 13.36 -5.46 -13.42
C ASN A 217 13.32 -4.67 -12.10
N LEU A 218 12.73 -5.22 -11.03
CA LEU A 218 12.78 -4.63 -9.69
C LEU A 218 14.23 -4.55 -9.16
N THR A 219 14.99 -5.64 -9.33
CA THR A 219 16.40 -5.68 -8.92
C THR A 219 17.23 -4.65 -9.69
N TRP A 220 16.97 -4.52 -11.00
CA TRP A 220 17.58 -3.51 -11.84
C TRP A 220 17.23 -2.09 -11.36
N PHE A 221 15.96 -1.76 -11.16
CA PHE A 221 15.53 -0.47 -10.64
C PHE A 221 16.21 -0.11 -9.31
N LEU A 222 16.20 -1.04 -8.35
CA LEU A 222 16.85 -0.85 -7.05
C LEU A 222 18.35 -0.61 -7.20
N SER A 223 19.02 -1.34 -8.09
CA SER A 223 20.44 -1.16 -8.37
C SER A 223 20.73 0.22 -8.97
N GLU A 224 19.88 0.70 -9.88
CA GLU A 224 20.03 1.99 -10.54
C GLU A 224 19.87 3.18 -9.57
N ILE A 225 19.03 3.07 -8.54
CA ILE A 225 18.83 4.16 -7.57
C ILE A 225 19.75 4.07 -6.34
N ALA A 226 20.52 2.98 -6.20
CA ALA A 226 21.24 2.64 -4.97
C ALA A 226 22.22 3.73 -4.52
N GLU A 227 23.11 4.17 -5.42
CA GLU A 227 24.10 5.22 -5.11
C GLU A 227 23.42 6.52 -4.70
N THR A 228 22.38 6.93 -5.44
CA THR A 228 21.62 8.15 -5.11
C THR A 228 20.95 8.07 -3.73
N CYS A 229 20.39 6.92 -3.36
CA CYS A 229 19.78 6.73 -2.05
C CYS A 229 20.82 6.75 -0.93
N GLU A 230 21.97 6.10 -1.11
CA GLU A 230 23.06 6.07 -0.12
C GLU A 230 23.67 7.47 0.09
N GLU A 231 23.98 8.20 -0.99
CA GLU A 231 24.50 9.58 -0.93
C GLU A 231 23.51 10.55 -0.29
N ALA A 232 22.22 10.41 -0.62
CA ALA A 232 21.16 11.24 -0.07
C ALA A 232 20.81 10.87 1.39
N GLY A 233 21.24 9.70 1.87
CA GLY A 233 20.82 9.13 3.14
C GLY A 233 19.30 8.92 3.21
N VAL A 234 18.73 8.41 2.12
CA VAL A 234 17.32 8.05 1.97
C VAL A 234 17.19 6.53 2.06
N VAL A 235 16.16 6.06 2.75
CA VAL A 235 15.74 4.66 2.74
C VAL A 235 14.47 4.50 1.90
N MET A 236 14.49 3.50 1.05
CA MET A 236 13.35 3.03 0.25
C MET A 236 12.66 1.90 1.01
N THR A 237 11.33 1.90 1.01
CA THR A 237 10.54 0.91 1.74
C THR A 237 9.43 0.37 0.87
N ILE A 238 9.64 -0.82 0.27
CA ILE A 238 8.68 -1.39 -0.68
C ILE A 238 7.43 -1.88 0.04
N HIS A 239 6.26 -1.41 -0.38
CA HIS A 239 4.97 -1.91 0.04
C HIS A 239 4.67 -3.24 -0.66
N PRO A 240 4.14 -4.25 0.05
CA PRO A 240 3.76 -5.52 -0.54
C PRO A 240 2.63 -5.36 -1.55
N ASP A 241 2.43 -6.37 -2.40
CA ASP A 241 1.29 -6.38 -3.31
C ASP A 241 -0.03 -6.53 -2.53
N ASP A 242 -1.10 -5.85 -2.96
CA ASP A 242 -2.43 -5.92 -2.34
C ASP A 242 -3.55 -6.16 -3.37
N PRO A 243 -4.10 -7.37 -3.52
CA PRO A 243 -3.78 -8.58 -2.75
C PRO A 243 -2.39 -9.18 -3.05
N PRO A 244 -1.81 -9.97 -2.12
CA PRO A 244 -0.46 -10.51 -2.24
C PRO A 244 -0.42 -11.81 -3.07
N TYR A 245 -0.98 -11.79 -4.28
CA TYR A 245 -0.97 -12.88 -5.24
C TYR A 245 -1.36 -12.40 -6.64
N PRO A 246 -0.92 -13.08 -7.72
CA PRO A 246 -1.25 -12.69 -9.10
C PRO A 246 -2.76 -12.56 -9.35
N ILE A 247 -3.14 -11.52 -10.10
CA ILE A 247 -4.52 -11.26 -10.52
C ILE A 247 -4.54 -10.81 -11.98
N LEU A 248 -5.59 -11.15 -12.73
CA LEU A 248 -5.79 -10.70 -14.13
C LEU A 248 -4.63 -11.05 -15.08
N GLY A 249 -3.91 -12.14 -14.79
CA GLY A 249 -2.70 -12.54 -15.53
C GLY A 249 -1.45 -11.70 -15.25
N LEU A 250 -1.52 -10.75 -14.32
CA LEU A 250 -0.40 -9.89 -13.94
C LEU A 250 0.43 -10.53 -12.79
N PRO A 251 1.77 -10.57 -12.90
CA PRO A 251 2.63 -11.08 -11.84
C PRO A 251 2.69 -10.11 -10.64
N ARG A 252 2.82 -10.66 -9.43
CA ARG A 252 3.03 -9.90 -8.19
C ARG A 252 4.22 -10.51 -7.44
N VAL A 253 5.17 -9.66 -7.04
CA VAL A 253 6.56 -10.06 -6.70
C VAL A 253 7.06 -9.54 -5.36
N ALA A 254 6.18 -8.95 -4.55
CA ALA A 254 6.38 -8.52 -3.18
C ALA A 254 5.24 -9.07 -2.30
N SER A 255 4.94 -10.36 -2.42
CA SER A 255 3.69 -10.95 -1.91
C SER A 255 3.88 -11.85 -0.67
N LYS A 256 5.04 -12.49 -0.54
CA LYS A 256 5.30 -13.49 0.52
C LYS A 256 6.72 -13.40 1.07
N LYS A 257 7.00 -14.14 2.15
CA LYS A 257 8.32 -14.20 2.80
C LYS A 257 9.49 -14.30 1.82
N SER A 258 9.44 -15.27 0.92
CA SER A 258 10.53 -15.53 -0.04
C SER A 258 10.77 -14.36 -0.99
N ASP A 259 9.72 -13.61 -1.33
CA ASP A 259 9.83 -12.45 -2.22
C ASP A 259 10.52 -11.29 -1.49
N LEU A 260 10.10 -11.01 -0.25
CA LEU A 260 10.72 -9.93 0.54
C LEU A 260 12.18 -10.25 0.87
N GLU A 261 12.50 -11.50 1.20
CA GLU A 261 13.89 -11.94 1.36
C GLU A 261 14.69 -11.80 0.06
N TYR A 262 14.10 -12.16 -1.09
CA TYR A 262 14.74 -12.00 -2.39
C TYR A 262 15.04 -10.52 -2.67
N ILE A 263 14.07 -9.62 -2.45
CA ILE A 263 14.24 -8.17 -2.67
C ILE A 263 15.38 -7.63 -1.83
N LEU A 264 15.44 -8.00 -0.54
CA LEU A 264 16.51 -7.54 0.35
C LEU A 264 17.89 -8.10 -0.05
N LYS A 265 17.96 -9.33 -0.56
CA LYS A 265 19.20 -9.99 -0.98
C LYS A 265 19.68 -9.55 -2.36
N SER A 266 18.76 -9.20 -3.27
CA SER A 266 19.10 -8.86 -4.67
C SER A 266 19.86 -7.54 -4.78
N VAL A 267 19.56 -6.60 -3.88
CA VAL A 267 20.36 -5.39 -3.63
C VAL A 267 20.59 -5.29 -2.13
N ASP A 268 21.62 -5.98 -1.64
CA ASP A 268 21.95 -6.07 -0.21
C ASP A 268 22.63 -4.81 0.32
N LYS A 269 21.85 -3.73 0.38
CA LYS A 269 22.27 -2.41 0.87
C LYS A 269 21.26 -1.86 1.87
N PRO A 270 21.69 -1.04 2.86
CA PRO A 270 20.81 -0.53 3.90
C PRO A 270 19.61 0.26 3.39
N PHE A 271 19.75 1.00 2.29
CA PHE A 271 18.63 1.80 1.76
C PHE A 271 17.43 0.95 1.32
N ASN A 272 17.65 -0.31 0.92
CA ASN A 272 16.63 -1.20 0.37
C ASN A 272 15.88 -1.91 1.50
N GLY A 273 14.68 -1.44 1.83
CA GLY A 273 13.86 -1.96 2.92
C GLY A 273 12.41 -2.26 2.55
N ILE A 274 11.64 -2.65 3.57
CA ILE A 274 10.27 -3.16 3.44
C ILE A 274 9.29 -2.28 4.22
N CYS A 275 8.20 -1.85 3.58
CA CYS A 275 7.04 -1.36 4.28
C CYS A 275 6.23 -2.59 4.70
N PHE A 276 6.21 -2.90 5.99
CA PHE A 276 5.53 -4.10 6.47
C PHE A 276 4.05 -3.79 6.68
N CYS A 277 3.25 -4.06 5.65
CA CYS A 277 1.79 -3.92 5.70
C CYS A 277 1.12 -5.22 6.12
N THR A 278 0.58 -5.22 7.34
CA THR A 278 -0.07 -6.39 7.92
C THR A 278 -1.36 -6.75 7.19
N GLY A 279 -2.09 -5.77 6.68
CA GLY A 279 -3.34 -6.04 5.95
C GLY A 279 -3.09 -6.69 4.59
N SER A 280 -2.13 -6.17 3.82
CA SER A 280 -1.78 -6.76 2.52
C SER A 280 -1.17 -8.14 2.70
N LEU A 281 -0.13 -8.29 3.53
CA LEU A 281 0.47 -9.61 3.76
C LEU A 281 -0.51 -10.59 4.41
N GLY A 282 -1.41 -10.11 5.29
CA GLY A 282 -2.42 -10.92 5.98
C GLY A 282 -3.54 -11.45 5.07
N ALA A 283 -3.73 -10.84 3.90
CA ALA A 283 -4.62 -11.38 2.86
C ALA A 283 -3.98 -12.57 2.12
N GLY A 284 -2.68 -12.83 2.29
CA GLY A 284 -2.00 -13.96 1.66
C GLY A 284 -2.43 -15.29 2.26
N VAL A 285 -2.61 -16.30 1.40
CA VAL A 285 -3.14 -17.63 1.77
C VAL A 285 -2.26 -18.31 2.82
N ASP A 286 -0.94 -18.31 2.62
CA ASP A 286 0.03 -19.05 3.45
C ASP A 286 0.97 -18.12 4.24
N ASN A 287 0.66 -16.83 4.35
CA ASN A 287 1.54 -15.86 4.97
C ASN A 287 1.46 -15.93 6.50
N VAL A 288 2.55 -16.33 7.15
CA VAL A 288 2.70 -16.29 8.61
C VAL A 288 3.44 -15.01 9.01
N LEU A 289 2.69 -13.95 9.33
CA LEU A 289 3.25 -12.60 9.50
C LEU A 289 4.37 -12.50 10.56
N PRO A 290 4.29 -13.14 11.75
CA PRO A 290 5.41 -13.16 12.69
C PRO A 290 6.72 -13.68 12.09
N GLU A 291 6.65 -14.74 11.29
CA GLU A 291 7.83 -15.31 10.63
C GLU A 291 8.35 -14.43 9.50
N ILE A 292 7.46 -13.76 8.78
CA ILE A 292 7.85 -12.80 7.73
C ILE A 292 8.55 -11.62 8.39
N PHE A 293 7.95 -11.03 9.44
CA PHE A 293 8.52 -9.90 10.15
C PHE A 293 9.91 -10.25 10.67
N GLU A 294 10.08 -11.39 11.36
CA GLU A 294 11.39 -11.84 11.85
C GLU A 294 12.45 -11.95 10.76
N ALA A 295 12.07 -12.40 9.55
CA ALA A 295 13.00 -12.53 8.43
C ALA A 295 13.48 -11.17 7.87
N VAL A 296 12.63 -10.13 7.94
CA VAL A 296 12.91 -8.83 7.30
C VAL A 296 13.11 -7.66 8.27
N LYS A 297 12.87 -7.87 9.58
CA LYS A 297 12.70 -6.81 10.58
C LYS A 297 13.78 -5.75 10.56
N LYS A 298 15.06 -6.13 10.38
CA LYS A 298 16.21 -5.21 10.36
C LYS A 298 16.12 -4.10 9.31
N ARG A 299 15.33 -4.31 8.24
CA ARG A 299 15.13 -3.34 7.15
C ARG A 299 13.66 -2.98 6.95
N VAL A 300 12.83 -3.15 7.98
CA VAL A 300 11.47 -2.58 8.01
C VAL A 300 11.54 -1.12 8.37
N TYR A 301 11.28 -0.21 7.44
CA TYR A 301 11.39 1.25 7.66
C TYR A 301 10.06 1.96 7.82
N PHE A 302 8.96 1.26 7.59
CA PHE A 302 7.62 1.79 7.71
C PHE A 302 6.63 0.65 7.94
N LEU A 303 5.58 0.92 8.71
CA LEU A 303 4.55 -0.05 9.07
C LEU A 303 3.17 0.45 8.66
N HIS A 304 2.40 -0.42 8.04
CA HIS A 304 0.95 -0.27 7.94
C HIS A 304 0.34 -1.32 8.84
N LEU A 305 -0.26 -0.87 9.94
CA LEU A 305 -0.87 -1.75 10.92
C LEU A 305 -2.38 -1.67 10.73
N ARG A 306 -2.92 -2.64 10.01
CA ARG A 306 -4.36 -2.87 9.82
C ARG A 306 -4.64 -4.37 9.76
N ASN A 307 -5.90 -4.75 9.63
CA ASN A 307 -6.30 -6.15 9.66
C ASN A 307 -7.28 -6.50 8.53
N VAL A 308 -7.32 -7.77 8.18
CA VAL A 308 -8.25 -8.33 7.19
C VAL A 308 -8.81 -9.64 7.72
N THR A 309 -9.99 -10.03 7.26
CA THR A 309 -10.56 -11.35 7.51
C THR A 309 -10.84 -12.04 6.20
N LYS A 310 -10.31 -13.26 6.06
CA LYS A 310 -10.51 -14.11 4.89
C LYS A 310 -11.68 -15.06 5.11
N ASP A 311 -12.38 -15.40 4.03
CA ASP A 311 -13.26 -16.56 3.98
C ASP A 311 -12.53 -17.79 3.41
N GLU A 312 -13.23 -18.93 3.37
CA GLU A 312 -12.69 -20.20 2.87
C GLU A 312 -12.33 -20.17 1.37
N GLU A 313 -12.88 -19.22 0.61
CA GLU A 313 -12.60 -19.03 -0.81
C GLU A 313 -11.42 -18.07 -1.06
N GLY A 314 -10.83 -17.52 0.01
CA GLY A 314 -9.77 -16.52 -0.08
C GLY A 314 -10.27 -15.13 -0.47
N ASN A 315 -11.58 -14.87 -0.39
CA ASN A 315 -12.10 -13.50 -0.40
C ASN A 315 -11.72 -12.84 0.94
N PHE A 316 -11.61 -11.52 0.97
CA PHE A 316 -11.29 -10.84 2.22
C PHE A 316 -11.85 -9.43 2.29
N TYR A 317 -12.25 -9.02 3.49
CA TYR A 317 -12.63 -7.64 3.80
C TYR A 317 -11.65 -7.01 4.79
N GLU A 318 -11.57 -5.68 4.78
CA GLU A 318 -10.86 -4.91 5.80
C GLU A 318 -11.56 -5.08 7.15
N ALA A 319 -10.89 -5.68 8.14
CA ALA A 319 -11.44 -5.93 9.46
C ALA A 319 -11.13 -4.78 10.43
N ASP A 320 -11.77 -4.78 11.60
CA ASP A 320 -11.31 -3.97 12.73
C ASP A 320 -9.84 -4.26 13.04
N HIS A 321 -9.04 -3.26 13.42
CA HIS A 321 -7.59 -3.39 13.57
C HIS A 321 -7.16 -4.52 14.51
N LEU A 322 -7.96 -4.78 15.56
CA LEU A 322 -7.72 -5.86 16.53
C LEU A 322 -8.66 -7.07 16.36
N GLY A 323 -9.51 -7.08 15.33
CA GLY A 323 -10.60 -8.07 15.17
C GLY A 323 -10.49 -9.01 13.97
N GLY A 324 -9.43 -8.90 13.15
CA GLY A 324 -9.22 -9.75 11.97
C GLY A 324 -8.28 -10.93 12.18
N ASP A 325 -7.84 -11.53 11.08
CA ASP A 325 -7.01 -12.75 11.06
C ASP A 325 -5.59 -12.51 11.55
N VAL A 326 -5.09 -11.28 11.47
CA VAL A 326 -3.76 -10.92 11.96
C VAL A 326 -3.83 -10.76 13.47
N ASN A 327 -3.06 -11.59 14.20
CA ASN A 327 -2.85 -11.38 15.63
C ASN A 327 -1.97 -10.13 15.85
N MET A 328 -2.63 -8.97 15.95
CA MET A 328 -1.95 -7.68 16.09
C MET A 328 -1.15 -7.58 17.39
N TYR A 329 -1.52 -8.32 18.44
CA TYR A 329 -0.74 -8.37 19.69
C TYR A 329 0.64 -8.99 19.47
N ASP A 330 0.70 -10.13 18.79
CA ASP A 330 1.98 -10.80 18.50
C ASP A 330 2.85 -9.93 17.58
N ILE A 331 2.26 -9.29 16.57
CA ILE A 331 2.98 -8.35 15.69
C ILE A 331 3.49 -7.15 16.47
N MET A 332 2.67 -6.52 17.31
CA MET A 332 3.08 -5.37 18.10
C MET A 332 4.25 -5.71 19.05
N LYS A 333 4.28 -6.91 19.64
CA LYS A 333 5.42 -7.37 20.45
C LYS A 333 6.72 -7.42 19.67
N LEU A 334 6.69 -7.99 18.46
CA LEU A 334 7.87 -8.07 17.61
C LEU A 334 8.32 -6.68 17.15
N VAL A 335 7.36 -5.82 16.76
CA VAL A 335 7.60 -4.44 16.34
C VAL A 335 8.22 -3.61 17.46
N VAL A 336 7.66 -3.65 18.67
CA VAL A 336 8.19 -2.91 19.83
C VAL A 336 9.61 -3.38 20.16
N ALA A 337 9.84 -4.70 20.21
CA ALA A 337 11.17 -5.24 20.51
C ALA A 337 12.22 -4.83 19.46
N GLU A 338 11.86 -4.85 18.18
CA GLU A 338 12.73 -4.35 17.10
C GLU A 338 12.96 -2.84 17.22
N ASN A 339 11.90 -2.07 17.50
CA ASN A 339 11.96 -0.61 17.61
C ASN A 339 12.86 -0.14 18.76
N GLU A 340 12.85 -0.83 19.91
CA GLU A 340 13.71 -0.53 21.06
C GLU A 340 15.20 -0.71 20.75
N SER A 341 15.55 -1.53 19.76
CA SER A 341 16.93 -1.74 19.35
C SER A 341 17.48 -0.67 18.40
N ARG A 342 16.64 0.28 17.96
CA ARG A 342 16.97 1.24 16.90
C ARG A 342 17.28 2.63 17.43
N ASP A 343 18.16 3.32 16.69
CA ASP A 343 18.45 4.73 16.93
C ASP A 343 17.28 5.65 16.56
N LEU A 344 16.52 5.28 15.52
CA LEU A 344 15.34 5.99 15.04
C LEU A 344 14.09 5.13 15.18
N PRO A 345 13.00 5.66 15.77
CA PRO A 345 11.75 4.93 15.89
C PRO A 345 11.10 4.69 14.52
N ILE A 346 10.45 3.54 14.39
CA ILE A 346 9.75 3.14 13.16
C ILE A 346 8.44 3.92 13.05
N PRO A 347 8.19 4.62 11.94
CA PRO A 347 6.88 5.20 11.69
C PRO A 347 5.84 4.11 11.38
N PHE A 348 4.61 4.32 11.84
CA PHE A 348 3.47 3.50 11.44
C PHE A 348 2.22 4.33 11.19
N ARG A 349 1.37 3.86 10.29
CA ARG A 349 0.01 4.39 10.11
C ARG A 349 -1.04 3.29 10.34
N PRO A 350 -2.28 3.64 10.74
CA PRO A 350 -3.39 2.69 10.88
C PRO A 350 -3.87 2.15 9.51
N ASP A 351 -3.26 2.62 8.43
CA ASP A 351 -3.60 2.32 7.06
C ASP A 351 -5.05 2.67 6.67
N HIS A 352 -5.92 1.66 6.57
CA HIS A 352 -7.34 1.80 6.26
C HIS A 352 -8.19 1.77 7.54
N GLY A 353 -9.39 2.34 7.46
CA GLY A 353 -10.42 2.21 8.50
C GLY A 353 -11.81 2.18 7.89
N HIS A 354 -12.75 1.54 8.58
CA HIS A 354 -14.14 1.52 8.10
C HIS A 354 -14.71 2.94 8.04
N GLN A 355 -15.58 3.17 7.06
CA GLN A 355 -16.41 4.36 7.05
C GLN A 355 -17.51 4.17 8.10
N MET A 356 -17.51 5.02 9.14
CA MET A 356 -18.39 4.88 10.31
C MET A 356 -18.81 6.24 10.86
N LEU A 357 -19.87 6.25 11.68
CA LEU A 357 -20.42 7.47 12.30
C LEU A 357 -20.66 8.57 11.23
N ASP A 358 -20.32 9.82 11.52
CA ASP A 358 -20.53 10.97 10.63
C ASP A 358 -19.92 10.79 9.24
N ASP A 359 -18.88 9.96 9.09
CA ASP A 359 -18.26 9.71 7.80
C ASP A 359 -19.17 8.92 6.85
N LEU A 360 -20.18 8.17 7.35
CA LEU A 360 -21.20 7.50 6.52
C LEU A 360 -22.07 8.49 5.74
N HIS A 361 -22.11 9.75 6.14
CA HIS A 361 -22.88 10.82 5.50
C HIS A 361 -22.01 11.73 4.62
N LYS A 362 -20.76 11.34 4.35
CA LYS A 362 -19.79 12.11 3.54
C LYS A 362 -19.40 11.34 2.29
N VAL A 363 -18.99 12.07 1.26
CA VAL A 363 -18.15 11.52 0.19
C VAL A 363 -16.76 11.37 0.77
N THR A 364 -16.25 10.14 0.81
CA THR A 364 -14.95 9.81 1.41
C THR A 364 -14.04 9.16 0.38
N ASN A 365 -12.73 9.28 0.59
CA ASN A 365 -11.77 8.43 -0.08
C ASN A 365 -11.93 7.00 0.48
N PRO A 366 -12.18 5.97 -0.35
CA PRO A 366 -12.47 4.61 0.12
C PRO A 366 -11.40 4.05 1.07
N GLY A 367 -11.78 3.68 2.28
CA GLY A 367 -10.86 3.22 3.34
C GLY A 367 -10.06 4.33 4.05
N TYR A 368 -10.16 5.58 3.60
CA TYR A 368 -9.43 6.74 4.11
C TYR A 368 -10.33 7.77 4.81
N SER A 369 -11.51 7.37 5.26
CA SER A 369 -12.31 8.19 6.19
C SER A 369 -11.55 8.44 7.50
N ALA A 370 -11.94 9.48 8.26
CA ALA A 370 -11.19 9.89 9.44
C ALA A 370 -11.51 9.03 10.65
N ILE A 371 -12.79 8.78 10.94
CA ILE A 371 -13.22 8.21 12.21
C ILE A 371 -12.74 6.77 12.37
N GLY A 372 -12.86 5.94 11.33
CA GLY A 372 -12.37 4.56 11.38
C GLY A 372 -10.86 4.46 11.54
N ARG A 373 -10.10 5.31 10.84
CA ARG A 373 -8.63 5.34 10.97
C ARG A 373 -8.18 5.90 12.32
N LEU A 374 -8.91 6.87 12.88
CA LEU A 374 -8.69 7.38 14.23
C LEU A 374 -8.90 6.27 15.26
N ARG A 375 -10.01 5.52 15.15
CA ARG A 375 -10.29 4.36 16.01
C ARG A 375 -9.13 3.36 15.96
N GLY A 376 -8.72 2.95 14.76
CA GLY A 376 -7.59 2.03 14.58
C GLY A 376 -6.28 2.54 15.16
N LEU A 377 -5.95 3.81 14.93
CA LEU A 377 -4.75 4.43 15.51
C LEU A 377 -4.80 4.44 17.04
N ALA A 378 -5.98 4.69 17.64
CA ALA A 378 -6.17 4.66 19.09
C ALA A 378 -6.03 3.23 19.66
N GLU A 379 -6.61 2.23 19.01
CA GLU A 379 -6.47 0.82 19.36
C GLU A 379 -4.99 0.38 19.35
N LEU A 380 -4.26 0.72 18.28
CA LEU A 380 -2.84 0.41 18.13
C LEU A 380 -1.95 1.15 19.14
N ARG A 381 -2.24 2.42 19.42
CA ARG A 381 -1.56 3.21 20.46
C ARG A 381 -1.72 2.56 21.84
N GLY A 382 -2.94 2.13 22.17
CA GLY A 382 -3.22 1.44 23.42
C GLY A 382 -2.49 0.09 23.50
N LEU A 383 -2.47 -0.67 22.40
CA LEU A 383 -1.76 -1.94 22.31
C LEU A 383 -0.24 -1.77 22.45
N GLU A 384 0.36 -0.80 21.76
CA GLU A 384 1.79 -0.46 21.87
C GLU A 384 2.14 -0.12 23.32
N LEU A 385 1.34 0.74 23.97
CA LEU A 385 1.55 1.12 25.36
C LEU A 385 1.46 -0.10 26.29
N GLY A 386 0.45 -0.94 26.11
CA GLY A 386 0.25 -2.15 26.91
C GLY A 386 1.37 -3.18 26.75
N VAL A 387 1.92 -3.32 25.54
CA VAL A 387 3.04 -4.22 25.22
C VAL A 387 4.36 -3.68 25.76
N SER A 388 4.63 -2.38 25.57
CA SER A 388 5.91 -1.77 25.91
C SER A 388 6.06 -1.40 27.39
N GLY A 389 4.94 -1.09 28.06
CA GLY A 389 4.95 -0.52 29.41
C GLY A 389 5.53 0.90 29.49
N ASN A 390 5.74 1.55 28.33
CA ASN A 390 6.36 2.87 28.24
C ASN A 390 5.32 3.98 28.41
N TYR A 391 4.95 4.25 29.67
CA TYR A 391 3.98 5.30 30.01
C TYR A 391 4.53 6.71 29.70
#